data_AF-A0AA39UAR4-F1
#
_entry.id   AF-A0AA39UAR4-F1
#
_cell.length_a   1.000
_cell.length_b   1.000
_cell.length_c   1.000
_cell.angle_alpha   90.00
_cell.angle_beta   90.00
_cell.angle_gamma   90.00
#
_symmetry.space_group_name_H-M   'P 1'
#
loop_
_entity.id
_entity.type
_entity.pdbx_description
1 polymer ?
#
loop_
_entity_poly.entity_id
_entity_poly.type
_entity_poly.pdbx_seq_one_letter_code
_entity_poly.pdbx_strand_id
1 'polypeptide(L)'
;MLCHFHRLPNRLTHRSLSTDLISRTIRVESLQVGYNVSRILAAVKANPAESITVAKNHLLVRFFNEDMAKDCIASGSGMSGAVIKMDDALSPPLSAVDVAALGRLGTSRSLAMSEIPNNVQEKDVEDILFQHGDLESWIFDSPKRTATARYFDMHDAFQACLTALMDLRSNSINTLPLTNPDGYIFPKWFPAEEANKGMANSRVKFSGITDPKMILHLRSWVAQFEKDHIPVLSISLSRERGTTMLQFASSDLAQRFCNMYASRTLELGVEVSVARRRSPIQRSLVTALALGACRTVTVNLAGEKDFTNINDYLHFFKQIGVITPESKPQFASPVSELRVSYEKVSSALRCILVLSGFEVAGSKHSSLPDFEGAKMNFLGAHLNPSPVCPSLWQ
;
A
#
# COMPACT_ATOMS: atom_id res chain seq x y z
N MET A 1 22.12 -37.28 27.80
CA MET A 1 20.72 -36.81 27.85
C MET A 1 20.53 -35.92 26.64
N LEU A 2 19.78 -36.39 25.64
CA LEU A 2 19.69 -35.79 24.31
C LEU A 2 18.85 -34.50 24.34
N CYS A 3 19.47 -33.36 24.01
CA CYS A 3 18.76 -32.12 23.73
C CYS A 3 18.20 -32.17 22.30
N HIS A 4 16.88 -32.29 22.18
CA HIS A 4 16.16 -32.07 20.93
C HIS A 4 16.24 -30.58 20.55
N PHE A 5 17.13 -30.27 19.60
CA PHE A 5 17.06 -29.04 18.82
C PHE A 5 15.85 -29.14 17.87
N HIS A 6 14.71 -28.58 18.27
CA HIS A 6 13.71 -28.18 17.28
C HIS A 6 14.27 -27.00 16.48
N ARG A 7 14.83 -27.31 15.30
CA ARG A 7 15.02 -26.36 14.21
C ARG A 7 13.65 -25.77 13.86
N LEU A 8 13.43 -24.51 14.23
CA LEU A 8 12.34 -23.70 13.69
C LEU A 8 12.67 -23.30 12.24
N PRO A 9 11.68 -23.19 11.35
CA PRO A 9 11.92 -22.82 9.96
C PRO A 9 12.32 -21.35 9.87
N ASN A 10 13.62 -21.10 9.82
CA ASN A 10 14.20 -19.91 9.20
C ASN A 10 13.81 -19.92 7.72
N ARG A 11 12.98 -18.96 7.30
CA ARG A 11 12.86 -18.46 5.92
C ARG A 11 11.77 -17.37 5.88
N LEU A 12 12.12 -16.14 6.26
CA LEU A 12 11.80 -15.06 5.34
C LEU A 12 12.83 -15.22 4.23
N THR A 13 12.49 -16.04 3.25
CA THR A 13 13.19 -15.99 1.98
C THR A 13 13.11 -14.54 1.55
N HIS A 14 14.25 -13.86 1.44
CA HIS A 14 14.54 -13.13 0.22
C HIS A 14 14.16 -14.07 -0.93
N ARG A 15 12.89 -14.07 -1.32
CA ARG A 15 12.51 -14.63 -2.60
C ARG A 15 13.21 -13.68 -3.56
N SER A 16 14.30 -14.17 -4.14
CA SER A 16 14.56 -14.03 -5.56
C SER A 16 13.22 -14.23 -6.28
N LEU A 17 12.41 -13.17 -6.34
CA LEU A 17 11.52 -12.96 -7.46
C LEU A 17 12.48 -12.50 -8.55
N SER A 18 13.05 -13.50 -9.21
CA SER A 18 13.64 -13.33 -10.53
C SER A 18 12.68 -12.46 -11.35
N THR A 19 13.21 -11.72 -12.31
CA THR A 19 12.46 -11.06 -13.39
C THR A 19 11.65 -12.03 -14.26
N ASP A 20 11.38 -13.24 -13.77
CA ASP A 20 10.61 -14.28 -14.41
C ASP A 20 9.14 -13.87 -14.42
N LEU A 21 8.54 -14.03 -15.60
CA LEU A 21 7.17 -13.66 -15.88
C LEU A 21 6.24 -14.42 -14.92
N ILE A 22 5.51 -13.68 -14.08
CA ILE A 22 4.68 -14.25 -13.02
C ILE A 22 3.24 -14.43 -13.53
N SER A 23 2.70 -15.64 -13.43
CA SER A 23 1.27 -15.86 -13.63
C SER A 23 0.52 -15.45 -12.36
N ARG A 24 -0.27 -14.38 -12.44
CA ARG A 24 -1.12 -13.85 -11.36
C ARG A 24 -2.60 -13.90 -11.73
N THR A 25 -2.93 -14.43 -12.90
CA THR A 25 -4.28 -14.51 -13.43
C THR A 25 -4.79 -15.93 -13.28
N ILE A 26 -6.00 -16.08 -12.74
CA ILE A 26 -6.73 -17.34 -12.79
C ILE A 26 -7.81 -17.26 -13.87
N ARG A 27 -8.16 -18.42 -14.39
CA ARG A 27 -9.21 -18.63 -15.36
C ARG A 27 -10.27 -19.54 -14.74
N VAL A 28 -11.51 -19.04 -14.68
CA VAL A 28 -12.70 -19.81 -14.28
C VAL A 28 -13.42 -20.22 -15.55
N GLU A 29 -13.34 -21.50 -15.91
CA GLU A 29 -13.87 -22.07 -17.15
C GLU A 29 -15.22 -22.79 -16.94
N SER A 30 -15.79 -23.25 -18.05
CA SER A 30 -17.04 -24.02 -18.10
C SER A 30 -18.25 -23.25 -17.57
N LEU A 31 -18.24 -21.93 -17.72
CA LEU A 31 -19.36 -21.08 -17.33
C LEU A 31 -20.43 -21.06 -18.42
N GLN A 32 -21.70 -21.13 -18.01
CA GLN A 32 -22.83 -21.00 -18.93
C GLN A 32 -22.85 -19.61 -19.57
N VAL A 33 -23.28 -19.52 -20.83
CA VAL A 33 -23.42 -18.23 -21.50
C VAL A 33 -24.42 -17.37 -20.72
N GLY A 34 -24.02 -16.13 -20.42
CA GLY A 34 -24.82 -15.22 -19.59
C GLY A 34 -24.71 -15.49 -18.09
N TYR A 35 -23.64 -16.15 -17.63
CA TYR A 35 -23.40 -16.38 -16.21
C TYR A 35 -23.40 -15.07 -15.41
N ASN A 36 -23.88 -15.14 -14.17
CA ASN A 36 -23.86 -14.00 -13.26
C ASN A 36 -22.45 -13.82 -12.68
N VAL A 37 -21.73 -12.78 -13.14
CA VAL A 37 -20.35 -12.50 -12.75
C VAL A 37 -20.20 -12.34 -11.24
N SER A 38 -21.06 -11.55 -10.59
CA SER A 38 -21.01 -11.33 -9.14
C SER A 38 -21.19 -12.62 -8.33
N ARG A 39 -22.05 -13.53 -8.80
CA ARG A 39 -22.24 -14.85 -8.19
C ARG A 39 -20.99 -15.72 -8.31
N ILE A 40 -20.33 -15.72 -9.47
CA ILE A 40 -19.06 -16.45 -9.66
C ILE A 40 -17.98 -15.87 -8.75
N LEU A 41 -17.81 -14.54 -8.72
CA LEU A 41 -16.80 -13.87 -7.90
C LEU A 41 -17.00 -14.10 -6.40
N ALA A 42 -18.25 -14.07 -5.93
CA ALA A 42 -18.58 -14.39 -4.54
C ALA A 42 -18.23 -15.85 -4.20
N ALA A 43 -18.45 -16.78 -5.12
CA ALA A 43 -18.14 -18.20 -4.92
C ALA A 43 -16.63 -18.47 -4.88
N VAL A 44 -15.84 -17.85 -5.76
CA VAL A 44 -14.38 -18.04 -5.81
C VAL A 44 -13.61 -17.18 -4.79
N LYS A 45 -14.30 -16.25 -4.10
CA LYS A 45 -13.70 -15.35 -3.09
C LYS A 45 -12.48 -14.59 -3.64
N ALA A 46 -12.61 -14.06 -4.85
CA ALA A 46 -11.55 -13.37 -5.58
C ALA A 46 -11.32 -11.93 -5.08
N ASN A 47 -10.77 -11.77 -3.87
CA ASN A 47 -10.52 -10.46 -3.27
C ASN A 47 -9.20 -10.49 -2.46
N PRO A 48 -8.29 -9.51 -2.59
CA PRO A 48 -8.29 -8.41 -3.55
C PRO A 48 -7.85 -8.88 -4.94
N ALA A 49 -8.55 -8.40 -5.97
CA ALA A 49 -8.21 -8.64 -7.37
C ALA A 49 -7.91 -7.30 -8.04
N GLU A 50 -6.87 -7.27 -8.87
CA GLU A 50 -6.46 -6.12 -9.68
C GLU A 50 -7.45 -5.88 -10.82
N SER A 51 -7.83 -6.93 -11.55
CA SER A 51 -8.79 -6.81 -12.64
C SER A 51 -9.58 -8.08 -12.88
N ILE A 52 -10.71 -7.93 -13.54
CA ILE A 52 -11.63 -8.99 -13.91
C ILE A 52 -12.02 -8.79 -15.37
N THR A 53 -11.81 -9.81 -16.19
CA THR A 53 -12.21 -9.80 -17.59
C THR A 53 -13.31 -10.82 -17.81
N VAL A 54 -14.47 -10.34 -18.25
CA VAL A 54 -15.64 -11.15 -18.57
C VAL A 54 -15.55 -11.60 -20.02
N ALA A 55 -15.64 -12.91 -20.24
CA ALA A 55 -15.73 -13.48 -21.58
C ALA A 55 -16.98 -14.36 -21.70
N LYS A 56 -17.29 -14.83 -22.90
CA LYS A 56 -18.56 -15.53 -23.20
C LYS A 56 -18.81 -16.77 -22.32
N ASN A 57 -17.76 -17.52 -22.00
CA ASN A 57 -17.83 -18.82 -21.31
C ASN A 57 -16.80 -18.99 -20.19
N HIS A 58 -16.08 -17.93 -19.84
CA HIS A 58 -15.06 -17.95 -18.80
C HIS A 58 -14.85 -16.56 -18.20
N LEU A 59 -14.30 -16.54 -17.00
CA LEU A 59 -13.89 -15.33 -16.30
C LEU A 59 -12.38 -15.37 -16.07
N LEU A 60 -11.69 -14.27 -16.37
CA LEU A 60 -10.30 -14.07 -15.95
C LEU A 60 -10.30 -13.18 -14.71
N VAL A 61 -9.56 -13.56 -13.69
CA VAL A 61 -9.38 -12.77 -12.47
C VAL A 61 -7.89 -12.62 -12.22
N ARG A 62 -7.39 -11.39 -12.32
CA ARG A 62 -5.98 -11.06 -12.08
C ARG A 62 -5.81 -10.59 -10.64
N PHE A 63 -4.94 -11.28 -9.90
CA PHE A 63 -4.57 -10.93 -8.52
C PHE A 63 -3.29 -10.12 -8.46
N PHE A 64 -3.02 -9.47 -7.34
CA PHE A 64 -1.80 -8.67 -7.15
C PHE A 64 -0.50 -9.48 -7.10
N ASN A 65 -0.58 -10.75 -6.72
CA ASN A 65 0.56 -11.67 -6.75
C ASN A 65 0.10 -13.12 -7.03
N GLU A 66 1.06 -13.98 -7.36
CA GLU A 66 0.82 -15.39 -7.68
C GLU A 66 0.33 -16.20 -6.47
N ASP A 67 0.82 -15.90 -5.26
CA ASP A 67 0.40 -16.62 -4.06
C ASP A 67 -1.11 -16.44 -3.81
N MET A 68 -1.65 -15.24 -4.03
CA MET A 68 -3.09 -14.97 -3.94
C MET A 68 -3.89 -15.74 -4.99
N ALA A 69 -3.40 -15.81 -6.23
CA ALA A 69 -4.04 -16.59 -7.29
C ALA A 69 -4.10 -18.09 -6.93
N LYS A 70 -2.99 -18.63 -6.41
CA LYS A 70 -2.91 -20.03 -5.95
C LYS A 70 -3.82 -20.30 -4.76
N ASP A 71 -3.85 -19.41 -3.78
CA ASP A 71 -4.71 -19.53 -2.60
C ASP A 71 -6.20 -19.47 -2.99
N CYS A 72 -6.56 -18.68 -4.02
CA CYS A 72 -7.90 -18.66 -4.59
C CYS A 72 -8.26 -19.99 -5.27
N ILE A 73 -7.39 -20.56 -6.10
CA ILE A 73 -7.61 -21.89 -6.73
C ILE A 73 -7.82 -22.97 -5.66
N ALA A 74 -6.95 -23.01 -4.65
CA ALA A 74 -7.04 -23.98 -3.57
C ALA A 74 -8.38 -23.88 -2.83
N SER A 75 -8.83 -22.65 -2.56
CA SER A 75 -10.09 -22.37 -1.86
C SER A 75 -11.34 -22.61 -2.72
N GLY A 76 -11.24 -22.45 -4.04
CA GLY A 76 -12.35 -22.56 -4.99
C GLY A 76 -12.63 -23.97 -5.52
N SER A 77 -11.78 -24.94 -5.19
CA SER A 77 -11.84 -26.34 -5.65
C SER A 77 -13.14 -27.11 -5.30
N GLY A 78 -14.03 -26.53 -4.49
CA GLY A 78 -15.34 -27.10 -4.14
C GLY A 78 -16.53 -26.59 -4.97
N MET A 79 -16.32 -25.71 -5.95
CA MET A 79 -17.41 -25.15 -6.76
C MET A 79 -17.90 -26.16 -7.81
N SER A 80 -19.07 -26.76 -7.59
CA SER A 80 -19.66 -27.74 -8.52
C SER A 80 -19.83 -27.15 -9.92
N GLY A 81 -19.10 -27.70 -10.90
CA GLY A 81 -19.27 -27.42 -12.33
C GLY A 81 -18.31 -26.40 -12.96
N ALA A 82 -17.56 -25.62 -12.18
CA ALA A 82 -16.57 -24.66 -12.69
C ALA A 82 -15.14 -25.19 -12.50
N VAL A 83 -14.31 -25.08 -13.54
CA VAL A 83 -12.88 -25.43 -13.46
C VAL A 83 -12.09 -24.15 -13.21
N ILE A 84 -11.31 -24.11 -12.13
CA ILE A 84 -10.48 -22.96 -11.78
C ILE A 84 -9.02 -23.37 -11.92
N LYS A 85 -8.26 -22.65 -12.76
CA LYS A 85 -6.83 -22.91 -13.00
C LYS A 85 -6.07 -21.60 -13.20
N MET A 86 -4.74 -21.66 -13.17
CA MET A 86 -3.91 -20.53 -13.62
C MET A 86 -4.15 -20.32 -15.12
N ASP A 87 -4.22 -19.06 -15.53
CA ASP A 87 -4.28 -18.73 -16.95
C ASP A 87 -2.92 -19.02 -17.62
N ASP A 88 -2.96 -19.45 -18.86
CA ASP A 88 -1.76 -19.79 -19.63
C ASP A 88 -0.98 -18.53 -20.04
N ALA A 89 -1.66 -17.37 -20.12
CA ALA A 89 -1.01 -16.11 -20.42
C ALA A 89 -0.36 -15.51 -19.16
N LEU A 90 0.78 -14.87 -19.38
CA LEU A 90 1.51 -14.19 -18.33
C LEU A 90 0.81 -12.87 -17.96
N SER A 91 0.78 -12.56 -16.67
CA SER A 91 0.18 -11.31 -16.21
C SER A 91 1.12 -10.14 -16.50
N PRO A 92 0.59 -8.96 -16.88
CA PRO A 92 1.41 -7.75 -17.00
C PRO A 92 2.06 -7.41 -15.64
N PRO A 93 3.20 -6.70 -15.64
CA PRO A 93 3.88 -6.36 -14.39
C PRO A 93 3.10 -5.29 -13.63
N LEU A 94 3.08 -5.39 -12.30
CA LEU A 94 2.42 -4.42 -11.43
C LEU A 94 3.31 -3.17 -11.27
N SER A 95 2.71 -1.97 -11.35
CA SER A 95 3.47 -0.72 -11.24
C SER A 95 3.59 -0.21 -9.80
N ALA A 96 4.57 0.66 -9.55
CA ALA A 96 4.69 1.35 -8.27
C ALA A 96 3.45 2.24 -7.97
N VAL A 97 2.84 2.84 -8.99
CA VAL A 97 1.59 3.62 -8.85
C VAL A 97 0.45 2.76 -8.36
N ASP A 98 0.26 1.56 -8.93
CA ASP A 98 -0.84 0.68 -8.52
C ASP A 98 -0.68 0.30 -7.05
N VAL A 99 0.52 -0.10 -6.63
CA VAL A 99 0.81 -0.41 -5.22
C VAL A 99 0.60 0.81 -4.32
N ALA A 100 0.97 2.01 -4.78
CA ALA A 100 0.75 3.25 -4.06
C ALA A 100 -0.74 3.58 -3.89
N ALA A 101 -1.54 3.48 -4.95
CA ALA A 101 -2.98 3.69 -4.94
C ALA A 101 -3.68 2.67 -4.04
N LEU A 102 -3.31 1.39 -4.15
CA LEU A 102 -3.80 0.32 -3.27
C LEU A 102 -3.56 0.67 -1.79
N GLY A 103 -2.30 1.00 -1.44
CA GLY A 103 -1.92 1.23 -0.06
C GLY A 103 -2.48 2.53 0.53
N ARG A 104 -2.62 3.58 -0.28
CA ARG A 104 -3.02 4.92 0.16
C ARG A 104 -4.51 5.16 0.11
N LEU A 105 -5.17 4.72 -0.95
CA LEU A 105 -6.58 4.99 -1.22
C LEU A 105 -7.46 3.76 -0.92
N GLY A 106 -6.87 2.58 -0.82
CA GLY A 106 -7.60 1.35 -0.58
C GLY A 106 -8.38 0.83 -1.78
N THR A 107 -8.12 1.36 -2.96
CA THR A 107 -8.80 1.06 -4.22
C THR A 107 -8.21 -0.22 -4.82
N SER A 108 -8.70 -1.41 -4.47
CA SER A 108 -8.32 -2.65 -5.20
C SER A 108 -9.15 -2.88 -6.46
N ARG A 109 -10.35 -2.29 -6.53
CA ARG A 109 -11.44 -2.34 -7.55
C ARG A 109 -12.71 -1.75 -6.92
N SER A 110 -12.74 -1.74 -5.60
CA SER A 110 -13.81 -1.20 -4.76
C SER A 110 -13.52 0.24 -4.35
N LEU A 111 -14.53 1.10 -4.43
CA LEU A 111 -14.52 2.49 -4.00
C LEU A 111 -15.69 2.71 -3.04
N ALA A 112 -15.43 3.23 -1.84
CA ALA A 112 -16.48 3.71 -0.94
C ALA A 112 -16.31 5.21 -0.74
N MET A 113 -17.39 5.95 -0.87
CA MET A 113 -17.50 7.37 -0.55
C MET A 113 -18.42 7.52 0.65
N SER A 114 -18.03 8.35 1.60
CA SER A 114 -18.82 8.70 2.77
C SER A 114 -18.87 10.20 2.96
N GLU A 115 -19.83 10.67 3.76
CA GLU A 115 -20.02 12.10 4.03
C GLU A 115 -20.29 12.91 2.75
N ILE A 116 -21.06 12.34 1.83
CA ILE A 116 -21.42 13.00 0.56
C ILE A 116 -22.31 14.22 0.86
N PRO A 117 -21.91 15.45 0.49
CA PRO A 117 -22.64 16.67 0.82
C PRO A 117 -24.09 16.65 0.35
N ASN A 118 -25.02 17.19 1.13
CA ASN A 118 -26.47 17.14 0.84
C ASN A 118 -26.88 17.81 -0.49
N ASN A 119 -26.07 18.74 -1.00
CA ASN A 119 -26.30 19.40 -2.28
C ASN A 119 -25.93 18.53 -3.49
N VAL A 120 -25.13 17.47 -3.30
CA VAL A 120 -24.78 16.50 -4.35
C VAL A 120 -25.93 15.52 -4.52
N GLN A 121 -26.43 15.35 -5.73
CA GLN A 121 -27.48 14.39 -6.06
C GLN A 121 -26.89 13.02 -6.40
N GLU A 122 -27.73 11.97 -6.32
CA GLU A 122 -27.34 10.62 -6.73
C GLU A 122 -26.83 10.59 -8.18
N LYS A 123 -27.47 11.35 -9.08
CA LYS A 123 -27.05 11.48 -10.47
C LYS A 123 -25.64 12.06 -10.63
N ASP A 124 -25.25 13.03 -9.79
CA ASP A 124 -23.89 13.59 -9.84
C ASP A 124 -22.84 12.53 -9.46
N VAL A 125 -23.18 11.67 -8.48
CA VAL A 125 -22.32 10.54 -8.08
C VAL A 125 -22.28 9.48 -9.17
N GLU A 126 -23.43 9.17 -9.77
CA GLU A 126 -23.56 8.25 -10.90
C GLU A 126 -22.69 8.70 -12.07
N ASP A 127 -22.82 9.95 -12.51
CA ASP A 127 -22.07 10.51 -13.64
C ASP A 127 -20.55 10.40 -13.43
N ILE A 128 -20.06 10.66 -12.20
CA ILE A 128 -18.64 10.46 -11.84
C ILE A 128 -18.23 8.99 -11.91
N LEU A 129 -19.07 8.08 -11.37
CA LEU A 129 -18.73 6.67 -11.33
C LEU A 129 -18.66 6.05 -12.74
N PHE A 130 -19.60 6.40 -13.62
CA PHE A 130 -19.68 5.84 -14.97
C PHE A 130 -18.70 6.49 -15.98
N GLN A 131 -17.99 7.56 -15.61
CA GLN A 131 -17.02 8.22 -16.49
C GLN A 131 -15.77 7.37 -16.77
N HIS A 132 -15.40 6.47 -15.85
CA HIS A 132 -14.07 5.85 -15.86
C HIS A 132 -14.03 4.39 -16.30
N GLY A 133 -15.14 3.67 -16.26
CA GLY A 133 -15.17 2.27 -16.68
C GLY A 133 -16.43 1.53 -16.25
N ASP A 134 -16.50 0.26 -16.64
CA ASP A 134 -17.65 -0.60 -16.35
C ASP A 134 -17.69 -1.02 -14.87
N LEU A 135 -18.88 -0.94 -14.30
CA LEU A 135 -19.15 -1.30 -12.91
C LEU A 135 -19.66 -2.74 -12.80
N GLU A 136 -19.08 -3.50 -11.88
CA GLU A 136 -19.63 -4.76 -11.38
C GLU A 136 -20.93 -4.49 -10.60
N SER A 137 -20.93 -3.44 -9.77
CA SER A 137 -22.07 -3.01 -8.96
C SER A 137 -21.84 -1.63 -8.37
N TRP A 138 -22.90 -0.85 -8.16
CA TRP A 138 -22.83 0.35 -7.33
C TRP A 138 -24.14 0.57 -6.57
N ILE A 139 -24.05 1.30 -5.46
CA ILE A 139 -25.18 1.63 -4.58
C ILE A 139 -24.97 3.03 -4.02
N PHE A 140 -26.02 3.85 -4.02
CA PHE A 140 -26.11 5.09 -3.27
C PHE A 140 -27.10 4.95 -2.11
N ASP A 141 -26.62 5.10 -0.88
CA ASP A 141 -27.45 5.14 0.34
C ASP A 141 -27.74 6.61 0.66
N SER A 142 -28.86 7.11 0.15
CA SER A 142 -29.30 8.49 0.33
C SER A 142 -29.45 8.89 1.80
N PRO A 143 -30.07 8.08 2.69
CA PRO A 143 -30.13 8.38 4.13
C PRO A 143 -28.76 8.52 4.80
N LYS A 144 -27.79 7.64 4.47
CA LYS A 144 -26.45 7.68 5.08
C LYS A 144 -25.49 8.62 4.38
N ARG A 145 -25.86 9.15 3.21
CA ARG A 145 -24.98 9.93 2.34
C ARG A 145 -23.67 9.19 2.04
N THR A 146 -23.80 7.92 1.69
CA THR A 146 -22.68 7.05 1.32
C THR A 146 -22.91 6.42 -0.04
N ALA A 147 -21.85 6.21 -0.80
CA ALA A 147 -21.88 5.48 -2.05
C ALA A 147 -20.82 4.37 -2.04
N THR A 148 -21.14 3.23 -2.62
CA THR A 148 -20.18 2.15 -2.81
C THR A 148 -20.23 1.69 -4.24
N ALA A 149 -19.07 1.56 -4.89
CA ALA A 149 -18.93 1.09 -6.25
C ALA A 149 -17.87 -0.02 -6.32
N ARG A 150 -18.05 -0.95 -7.25
CA ARG A 150 -17.08 -1.98 -7.60
C ARG A 150 -16.90 -1.96 -9.11
N TYR A 151 -15.68 -1.74 -9.55
CA TYR A 151 -15.26 -1.77 -10.95
C TYR A 151 -14.71 -3.14 -11.31
N PHE A 152 -14.69 -3.45 -12.60
CA PHE A 152 -13.95 -4.62 -13.09
C PHE A 152 -12.44 -4.43 -13.09
N ASP A 153 -11.95 -3.18 -13.15
CA ASP A 153 -10.53 -2.86 -13.10
C ASP A 153 -10.20 -1.91 -11.94
N MET A 154 -9.06 -2.14 -11.30
CA MET A 154 -8.54 -1.29 -10.24
C MET A 154 -8.28 0.13 -10.72
N HIS A 155 -7.79 0.29 -11.95
CA HIS A 155 -7.45 1.60 -12.51
C HIS A 155 -8.69 2.48 -12.62
N ASP A 156 -9.81 1.93 -13.07
CA ASP A 156 -11.08 2.66 -13.17
C ASP A 156 -11.57 3.11 -11.79
N ALA A 157 -11.47 2.22 -10.79
CA ALA A 157 -11.80 2.55 -9.40
C ALA A 157 -10.89 3.66 -8.83
N PHE A 158 -9.62 3.64 -9.20
CA PHE A 158 -8.65 4.65 -8.81
C PHE A 158 -8.95 6.00 -9.46
N GLN A 159 -9.21 6.04 -10.78
CA GLN A 159 -9.56 7.29 -11.48
C GLN A 159 -10.85 7.88 -10.95
N ALA A 160 -11.89 7.06 -10.76
CA ALA A 160 -13.13 7.51 -10.15
C ALA A 160 -12.94 8.04 -8.73
N CYS A 161 -12.05 7.43 -7.93
CA CYS A 161 -11.69 7.95 -6.61
C CYS A 161 -11.06 9.35 -6.70
N LEU A 162 -10.16 9.59 -7.65
CA LEU A 162 -9.52 10.88 -7.83
C LEU A 162 -10.52 11.93 -8.31
N THR A 163 -11.33 11.62 -9.30
CA THR A 163 -12.38 12.51 -9.82
C THR A 163 -13.40 12.84 -8.73
N ALA A 164 -13.86 11.86 -7.95
CA ALA A 164 -14.76 12.11 -6.84
C ALA A 164 -14.15 13.05 -5.79
N LEU A 165 -12.85 12.94 -5.50
CA LEU A 165 -12.15 13.84 -4.58
C LEU A 165 -12.00 15.26 -5.15
N MET A 166 -11.89 15.42 -6.48
CA MET A 166 -11.73 16.71 -7.14
C MET A 166 -13.06 17.42 -7.43
N ASP A 167 -14.00 16.73 -8.08
CA ASP A 167 -15.21 17.31 -8.67
C ASP A 167 -16.31 17.58 -7.65
N LEU A 168 -16.38 16.76 -6.61
CA LEU A 168 -17.37 16.96 -5.54
C LEU A 168 -16.96 18.08 -4.56
N ARG A 169 -15.81 18.74 -4.80
CA ARG A 169 -15.33 20.00 -4.19
C ARG A 169 -15.55 20.14 -2.68
N SER A 170 -15.57 19.04 -1.95
CA SER A 170 -15.74 19.09 -0.50
C SER A 170 -14.59 18.36 0.17
N ASN A 171 -13.90 19.06 1.06
CA ASN A 171 -12.93 18.47 1.99
C ASN A 171 -13.58 17.45 2.96
N SER A 172 -14.89 17.22 2.85
CA SER A 172 -15.67 16.31 3.68
C SER A 172 -15.89 14.93 3.06
N ILE A 173 -15.68 14.71 1.75
CA ILE A 173 -15.84 13.35 1.22
C ILE A 173 -14.66 12.50 1.65
N ASN A 174 -14.95 11.54 2.52
CA ASN A 174 -14.01 10.53 2.93
C ASN A 174 -14.15 9.33 2.00
N THR A 175 -13.15 9.10 1.15
CA THR A 175 -13.03 7.83 0.46
C THR A 175 -12.51 6.80 1.47
N LEU A 176 -13.32 5.77 1.71
CA LEU A 176 -12.99 4.71 2.64
C LEU A 176 -12.71 3.42 1.84
N PRO A 177 -11.72 2.61 2.25
CA PRO A 177 -11.62 1.27 1.73
C PRO A 177 -12.89 0.51 2.09
N LEU A 178 -13.51 -0.14 1.10
CA LEU A 178 -14.65 -1.02 1.35
C LEU A 178 -14.23 -2.13 2.33
N THR A 179 -14.92 -2.20 3.46
CA THR A 179 -14.84 -3.34 4.37
C THR A 179 -15.69 -4.45 3.78
N ASN A 180 -15.18 -5.16 2.76
CA ASN A 180 -15.82 -6.40 2.34
C ASN A 180 -15.20 -7.55 3.17
N PRO A 181 -15.84 -8.00 4.27
CA PRO A 181 -15.25 -9.01 5.15
C PRO A 181 -15.05 -10.36 4.46
N ASP A 182 -15.91 -10.71 3.50
CA ASP A 182 -15.94 -12.05 2.97
C ASP A 182 -14.90 -12.25 1.85
N GLY A 183 -14.01 -13.21 2.09
CA GLY A 183 -13.10 -13.71 1.05
C GLY A 183 -11.85 -12.87 0.79
N TYR A 184 -11.49 -11.91 1.66
CA TYR A 184 -10.20 -11.21 1.49
C TYR A 184 -9.02 -12.16 1.76
N ILE A 185 -8.19 -12.37 0.76
CA ILE A 185 -6.97 -13.18 0.82
C ILE A 185 -5.85 -12.30 1.37
N PHE A 186 -5.47 -12.54 2.63
CA PHE A 186 -4.35 -11.86 3.26
C PHE A 186 -3.02 -12.52 2.89
N PRO A 187 -1.93 -11.74 2.79
CA PRO A 187 -0.58 -12.29 2.75
C PRO A 187 -0.31 -13.21 3.95
N LYS A 188 0.39 -14.33 3.73
CA LYS A 188 0.65 -15.37 4.76
C LYS A 188 1.31 -14.87 6.05
N TRP A 189 2.05 -13.78 5.98
CA TRP A 189 2.72 -13.18 7.15
C TRP A 189 1.76 -12.38 8.04
N PHE A 190 0.58 -11.99 7.54
CA PHE A 190 -0.36 -11.16 8.27
C PHE A 190 -1.46 -11.99 8.95
N PRO A 191 -1.65 -11.84 10.27
CA PRO A 191 -2.75 -12.49 10.98
C PRO A 191 -4.10 -11.87 10.60
N ALA A 192 -4.89 -12.57 9.79
CA ALA A 192 -6.15 -12.07 9.24
C ALA A 192 -7.14 -11.60 10.32
N GLU A 193 -7.14 -12.24 11.49
CA GLU A 193 -7.93 -11.87 12.66
C GLU A 193 -7.58 -10.49 13.23
N GLU A 194 -6.41 -9.93 12.91
CA GLU A 194 -6.03 -8.58 13.33
C GLU A 194 -6.54 -7.49 12.37
N ALA A 195 -6.99 -7.82 11.16
CA ALA A 195 -7.38 -6.82 10.16
C ALA A 195 -8.43 -5.81 10.67
N ASN A 196 -9.45 -6.30 11.37
CA ASN A 196 -10.55 -5.47 11.86
C ASN A 196 -10.41 -5.07 13.35
N LYS A 197 -9.35 -5.54 14.03
CA LYS A 197 -9.15 -5.25 15.46
C LYS A 197 -8.50 -3.89 15.65
N GLY A 198 -9.25 -2.90 16.14
CA GLY A 198 -8.69 -1.59 16.48
C GLY A 198 -7.64 -1.61 17.59
N MET A 199 -7.62 -2.65 18.44
CA MET A 199 -6.86 -2.72 19.68
C MET A 199 -5.68 -3.72 19.67
N ALA A 200 -5.16 -4.09 18.50
CA ALA A 200 -4.01 -5.01 18.39
C ALA A 200 -2.73 -4.39 19.00
N ASN A 201 -1.88 -5.24 19.58
CA ASN A 201 -0.61 -4.86 20.21
C ASN A 201 0.49 -4.62 19.15
N SER A 202 0.23 -3.73 18.20
CA SER A 202 1.10 -3.51 17.03
C SER A 202 1.93 -2.23 17.09
N ARG A 203 2.11 -1.63 18.28
CA ARG A 203 3.01 -0.48 18.47
C ARG A 203 4.12 -0.81 19.44
N VAL A 204 5.27 -0.17 19.27
CA VAL A 204 6.39 -0.24 20.21
C VAL A 204 6.67 1.14 20.74
N LYS A 205 6.59 1.30 22.06
CA LYS A 205 6.84 2.54 22.78
C LYS A 205 8.23 2.50 23.40
N PHE A 206 9.02 3.53 23.12
CA PHE A 206 10.26 3.87 23.79
C PHE A 206 9.98 5.03 24.74
N SER A 207 10.32 4.88 26.02
CA SER A 207 10.13 5.91 27.07
C SER A 207 11.45 6.20 27.78
N GLY A 208 11.57 7.41 28.33
CA GLY A 208 12.79 7.84 29.01
C GLY A 208 13.89 8.32 28.05
N ILE A 209 13.53 8.77 26.85
CA ILE A 209 14.50 9.33 25.89
C ILE A 209 14.90 10.73 26.37
N THR A 210 16.11 10.85 26.89
CA THR A 210 16.68 12.11 27.40
C THR A 210 17.67 12.75 26.42
N ASP A 211 18.35 11.95 25.59
CA ASP A 211 19.26 12.43 24.55
C ASP A 211 18.62 12.36 23.15
N PRO A 212 18.49 13.49 22.42
CA PRO A 212 18.01 13.51 21.04
C PRO A 212 18.80 12.61 20.08
N LYS A 213 20.08 12.31 20.32
CA LYS A 213 20.88 11.42 19.49
C LYS A 213 20.37 9.97 19.53
N MET A 214 19.66 9.57 20.58
CA MET A 214 19.03 8.25 20.65
C MET A 214 18.05 7.98 19.50
N ILE A 215 17.44 9.04 18.97
CA ILE A 215 16.54 8.92 17.81
C ILE A 215 17.30 8.41 16.58
N LEU A 216 18.58 8.76 16.43
CA LEU A 216 19.42 8.26 15.33
C LEU A 216 19.69 6.76 15.46
N HIS A 217 19.95 6.27 16.67
CA HIS A 217 20.07 4.83 16.93
C HIS A 217 18.78 4.09 16.61
N LEU A 218 17.64 4.63 17.05
CA LEU A 218 16.34 4.03 16.75
C LEU A 218 16.08 3.97 15.24
N ARG A 219 16.36 5.02 14.49
CA ARG A 219 16.24 5.02 13.01
C ARG A 219 17.15 3.98 12.37
N SER A 220 18.38 3.83 12.88
CA SER A 220 19.31 2.78 12.43
C SER A 220 18.78 1.38 12.71
N TRP A 221 18.19 1.13 13.88
CA TRP A 221 17.58 -0.15 14.22
C TRP A 221 16.37 -0.45 13.33
N VAL A 222 15.51 0.54 13.07
CA VAL A 222 14.42 0.39 12.12
C VAL A 222 14.97 0.02 10.74
N ALA A 223 15.93 0.77 10.22
CA ALA A 223 16.52 0.48 8.92
C ALA A 223 17.19 -0.91 8.85
N GLN A 224 17.76 -1.40 9.95
CA GLN A 224 18.31 -2.75 10.04
C GLN A 224 17.19 -3.80 10.03
N PHE A 225 16.13 -3.61 10.82
CA PHE A 225 15.01 -4.54 10.90
C PHE A 225 14.29 -4.70 9.56
N GLU A 226 14.07 -3.59 8.85
CA GLU A 226 13.36 -3.54 7.57
C GLU A 226 14.12 -4.21 6.40
N LYS A 227 15.40 -4.60 6.58
CA LYS A 227 16.12 -5.40 5.57
C LYS A 227 15.53 -6.80 5.41
N ASP A 228 15.12 -7.38 6.52
CA ASP A 228 14.69 -8.78 6.60
C ASP A 228 13.19 -8.91 6.91
N HIS A 229 12.49 -7.82 7.19
CA HIS A 229 11.11 -7.83 7.69
C HIS A 229 10.22 -6.79 7.00
N ILE A 230 8.91 -6.97 7.13
CA ILE A 230 7.91 -5.99 6.66
C ILE A 230 8.17 -4.62 7.29
N PRO A 231 8.09 -3.52 6.50
CA PRO A 231 8.40 -2.17 6.96
C PRO A 231 7.60 -1.71 8.19
N VAL A 232 8.25 -0.85 8.99
CA VAL A 232 7.56 -0.07 10.02
C VAL A 232 6.64 0.92 9.33
N LEU A 233 5.38 1.01 9.77
CA LEU A 233 4.38 1.87 9.15
C LEU A 233 4.62 3.34 9.46
N SER A 234 4.99 3.64 10.71
CA SER A 234 5.32 4.99 11.11
C SER A 234 6.24 5.05 12.33
N ILE A 235 7.02 6.12 12.38
CA ILE A 235 7.78 6.58 13.52
C ILE A 235 7.17 7.91 13.96
N SER A 236 6.78 8.02 15.23
CA SER A 236 6.27 9.27 15.80
C SER A 236 7.04 9.65 17.06
N LEU A 237 7.55 10.87 17.08
CA LEU A 237 8.42 11.40 18.12
C LEU A 237 7.64 12.41 18.95
N SER A 238 7.64 12.26 20.28
CA SER A 238 7.12 13.25 21.22
C SER A 238 8.25 13.71 22.12
N ARG A 239 8.86 14.85 21.75
CA ARG A 239 9.99 15.44 22.49
C ARG A 239 9.61 15.85 23.89
N GLU A 240 8.45 16.50 24.06
CA GLU A 240 7.92 16.94 25.35
C GLU A 240 7.75 15.79 26.35
N ARG A 241 7.44 14.58 25.85
CA ARG A 241 7.22 13.40 26.69
C ARG A 241 8.45 12.49 26.76
N GLY A 242 9.54 12.82 26.06
CA GLY A 242 10.71 11.93 25.93
C GLY A 242 10.32 10.55 25.42
N THR A 243 9.37 10.47 24.48
CA THR A 243 8.85 9.18 23.95
C THR A 243 8.95 9.10 22.45
N THR A 244 9.23 7.90 21.96
CA THR A 244 9.07 7.53 20.55
C THR A 244 8.13 6.35 20.43
N MET A 245 7.30 6.37 19.40
CA MET A 245 6.39 5.26 19.09
C MET A 245 6.64 4.80 17.67
N LEU A 246 6.85 3.50 17.51
CA LEU A 246 6.84 2.80 16.24
C LEU A 246 5.49 2.12 16.05
N GLN A 247 4.99 2.10 14.82
CA GLN A 247 3.78 1.36 14.48
C GLN A 247 4.09 0.30 13.44
N PHE A 248 3.65 -0.93 13.71
CA PHE A 248 3.80 -2.10 12.86
C PHE A 248 2.45 -2.56 12.32
N ALA A 249 2.49 -3.34 11.24
CA ALA A 249 1.32 -3.94 10.63
C ALA A 249 0.65 -4.99 11.51
N SER A 250 1.42 -5.76 12.28
CA SER A 250 0.90 -6.84 13.15
C SER A 250 1.52 -6.80 14.54
N SER A 251 0.87 -7.49 15.49
CA SER A 251 1.42 -7.65 16.84
C SER A 251 2.71 -8.48 16.84
N ASP A 252 2.82 -9.50 15.97
CA ASP A 252 4.03 -10.33 15.83
C ASP A 252 5.25 -9.50 15.41
N LEU A 253 5.10 -8.61 14.43
CA LEU A 253 6.19 -7.73 13.99
C LEU A 253 6.64 -6.78 15.12
N ALA A 254 5.69 -6.21 15.87
CA ALA A 254 6.01 -5.35 17.01
C ALA A 254 6.76 -6.11 18.10
N GLN A 255 6.31 -7.32 18.44
CA GLN A 255 6.96 -8.15 19.45
C GLN A 255 8.36 -8.59 19.02
N ARG A 256 8.54 -8.99 17.75
CA ARG A 256 9.86 -9.33 17.19
C ARG A 256 10.83 -8.16 17.28
N PHE A 257 10.38 -6.96 16.91
CA PHE A 257 11.20 -5.76 17.02
C PHE A 257 11.63 -5.50 18.47
N CYS A 258 10.69 -5.54 19.42
CA CYS A 258 11.00 -5.41 20.85
C CYS A 258 12.06 -6.41 21.30
N ASN A 259 11.86 -7.70 20.98
CA ASN A 259 12.75 -8.77 21.40
C ASN A 259 14.16 -8.61 20.80
N MET A 260 14.25 -8.18 19.53
CA MET A 260 15.52 -8.01 18.82
C MET A 260 16.38 -6.89 19.43
N TYR A 261 15.77 -5.85 19.97
CA TYR A 261 16.47 -4.65 20.46
C TYR A 261 16.41 -4.45 21.97
N ALA A 262 15.80 -5.38 22.72
CA ALA A 262 15.61 -5.28 24.18
C ALA A 262 16.92 -5.06 24.97
N SER A 263 17.98 -5.79 24.62
CA SER A 263 19.29 -5.63 25.27
C SER A 263 19.89 -4.25 25.00
N ARG A 264 19.86 -3.80 23.74
CA ARG A 264 20.38 -2.48 23.34
C ARG A 264 19.60 -1.33 23.98
N THR A 265 18.29 -1.49 24.17
CA THR A 265 17.49 -0.46 24.87
C THR A 265 17.83 -0.39 26.36
N LEU A 266 18.08 -1.53 26.99
CA LEU A 266 18.46 -1.60 28.40
C LEU A 266 19.82 -0.94 28.64
N GLU A 267 20.80 -1.19 27.76
CA GLU A 267 22.13 -0.57 27.80
C GLU A 267 22.06 0.96 27.70
N LEU A 268 21.07 1.49 26.97
CA LEU A 268 20.84 2.93 26.82
C LEU A 268 19.89 3.50 27.89
N GLY A 269 19.47 2.70 28.88
CA GLY A 269 18.58 3.14 29.95
C GLY A 269 17.16 3.51 29.47
N VAL A 270 16.72 3.00 28.32
CA VAL A 270 15.41 3.29 27.75
C VAL A 270 14.46 2.11 27.94
N GLU A 271 13.25 2.44 28.39
CA GLU A 271 12.18 1.46 28.54
C GLU A 271 11.52 1.21 27.19
N VAL A 272 11.45 -0.07 26.80
CA VAL A 272 10.74 -0.52 25.60
C VAL A 272 9.54 -1.38 25.99
N SER A 273 8.36 -1.07 25.44
CA SER A 273 7.15 -1.84 25.68
C SER A 273 6.27 -1.91 24.44
N VAL A 274 5.52 -3.01 24.32
CA VAL A 274 4.49 -3.14 23.28
C VAL A 274 3.24 -2.40 23.75
N ALA A 275 2.64 -1.63 22.85
CA ALA A 275 1.44 -0.85 23.10
C ALA A 275 0.36 -1.14 22.05
N ARG A 276 -0.89 -0.88 22.42
CA ARG A 276 -2.03 -1.03 21.53
C ARG A 276 -2.05 0.06 20.46
N ARG A 277 -2.42 -0.34 19.24
CA ARG A 277 -2.86 0.61 18.22
C ARG A 277 -4.24 1.19 18.59
N ARG A 278 -4.55 2.35 18.02
CA ARG A 278 -5.82 3.07 18.26
C ARG A 278 -6.80 2.96 17.09
N SER A 279 -6.34 2.48 15.95
CA SER A 279 -7.13 2.35 14.74
C SER A 279 -6.80 1.04 14.03
N PRO A 280 -7.79 0.42 13.34
CA PRO A 280 -7.53 -0.70 12.44
C PRO A 280 -6.54 -0.34 11.33
N ILE A 281 -5.84 -1.34 10.81
CA ILE A 281 -4.99 -1.18 9.65
C ILE A 281 -5.79 -1.58 8.41
N GLN A 282 -5.74 -0.74 7.39
CA GLN A 282 -6.42 -1.01 6.13
C GLN A 282 -5.84 -2.27 5.48
N ARG A 283 -6.71 -3.17 5.02
CA ARG A 283 -6.30 -4.44 4.41
C ARG A 283 -5.50 -4.24 3.13
N SER A 284 -5.87 -3.22 2.36
CA SER A 284 -5.16 -2.80 1.16
C SER A 284 -3.73 -2.35 1.45
N LEU A 285 -3.49 -1.68 2.59
CA LEU A 285 -2.14 -1.34 3.04
C LEU A 285 -1.34 -2.61 3.37
N VAL A 286 -1.95 -3.60 4.02
CA VAL A 286 -1.29 -4.91 4.26
C VAL A 286 -0.85 -5.56 2.95
N THR A 287 -1.73 -5.56 1.95
CA THR A 287 -1.41 -6.09 0.61
C THR A 287 -0.31 -5.26 -0.07
N ALA A 288 -0.38 -3.93 -0.01
CA ALA A 288 0.66 -3.06 -0.57
C ALA A 288 2.05 -3.32 0.05
N LEU A 289 2.12 -3.51 1.38
CA LEU A 289 3.37 -3.87 2.07
C LEU A 289 3.92 -5.22 1.58
N ALA A 290 3.05 -6.21 1.36
CA ALA A 290 3.45 -7.51 0.82
C ALA A 290 3.96 -7.42 -0.63
N LEU A 291 3.55 -6.38 -1.37
CA LEU A 291 4.01 -6.09 -2.73
C LEU A 291 5.27 -5.21 -2.77
N GLY A 292 5.83 -4.86 -1.60
CA GLY A 292 7.08 -4.10 -1.49
C GLY A 292 6.90 -2.62 -1.14
N ALA A 293 5.69 -2.14 -0.84
CA ALA A 293 5.52 -0.79 -0.33
C ALA A 293 6.33 -0.59 0.96
N CYS A 294 7.12 0.47 1.03
CA CYS A 294 7.95 0.79 2.18
C CYS A 294 8.03 2.30 2.40
N ARG A 295 8.83 2.74 3.37
CA ARG A 295 9.00 4.16 3.71
C ARG A 295 9.96 4.93 2.79
N THR A 296 10.67 4.23 1.92
CA THR A 296 11.71 4.82 1.07
C THR A 296 11.35 4.70 -0.40
N VAL A 297 11.29 5.85 -1.07
CA VAL A 297 11.10 5.95 -2.52
C VAL A 297 12.46 6.13 -3.18
N THR A 298 12.69 5.40 -4.25
CA THR A 298 13.84 5.56 -5.14
C THR A 298 13.38 6.28 -6.40
N VAL A 299 14.07 7.35 -6.78
CA VAL A 299 13.87 8.06 -8.05
C VAL A 299 15.15 7.89 -8.87
N ASN A 300 15.09 7.03 -9.88
CA ASN A 300 16.15 6.81 -10.86
C ASN A 300 16.08 7.92 -11.89
N LEU A 301 17.13 8.73 -11.96
CA LEU A 301 17.23 9.88 -12.84
C LEU A 301 17.75 9.45 -14.21
N ALA A 302 17.37 10.18 -15.26
CA ALA A 302 17.81 9.89 -16.63
C ALA A 302 19.34 10.01 -16.83
N GLY A 303 20.03 10.67 -15.90
CA GLY A 303 21.49 10.78 -15.81
C GLY A 303 21.89 11.28 -14.42
N GLU A 304 23.19 11.44 -14.18
CA GLU A 304 23.64 12.12 -12.97
C GLU A 304 23.13 13.56 -12.96
N LYS A 305 22.37 13.92 -11.92
CA LYS A 305 21.93 15.30 -11.71
C LYS A 305 22.63 15.90 -10.51
N ASP A 306 23.15 17.10 -10.69
CA ASP A 306 23.54 17.97 -9.60
C ASP A 306 22.33 18.81 -9.17
N PHE A 307 22.04 18.80 -7.87
CA PHE A 307 20.89 19.49 -7.31
C PHE A 307 21.29 20.92 -6.93
N THR A 308 21.40 21.79 -7.94
CA THR A 308 21.83 23.20 -7.79
C THR A 308 21.01 24.00 -6.78
N ASN A 309 19.75 23.60 -6.51
CA ASN A 309 18.88 24.18 -5.48
C ASN A 309 18.38 23.13 -4.47
N ILE A 310 19.28 22.50 -3.71
CA ILE A 310 18.97 21.47 -2.69
C ILE A 310 17.75 21.82 -1.82
N ASN A 311 17.60 23.09 -1.43
CA ASN A 311 16.51 23.54 -0.58
C ASN A 311 15.14 23.38 -1.23
N ASP A 312 15.02 23.56 -2.55
CA ASP A 312 13.76 23.42 -3.29
C ASP A 312 13.33 21.96 -3.34
N TYR A 313 14.26 21.05 -3.64
CA TYR A 313 14.02 19.60 -3.61
C TYR A 313 13.62 19.14 -2.20
N LEU A 314 14.36 19.57 -1.17
CA LEU A 314 14.04 19.24 0.21
C LEU A 314 12.68 19.83 0.62
N HIS A 315 12.35 21.04 0.19
CA HIS A 315 11.07 21.68 0.46
C HIS A 315 9.92 20.90 -0.17
N PHE A 316 10.04 20.54 -1.45
CA PHE A 316 9.08 19.70 -2.16
C PHE A 316 8.80 18.38 -1.42
N PHE A 317 9.84 17.59 -1.10
CA PHE A 317 9.63 16.32 -0.40
C PHE A 317 9.08 16.50 1.02
N LYS A 318 9.39 17.61 1.70
CA LYS A 318 8.82 17.95 3.03
C LYS A 318 7.33 18.29 2.97
N GLN A 319 6.81 18.83 1.87
CA GLN A 319 5.37 19.06 1.69
C GLN A 319 4.57 17.75 1.63
N ILE A 320 5.22 16.66 1.22
CA ILE A 320 4.63 15.32 1.14
C ILE A 320 4.58 14.67 2.54
N GLY A 321 5.67 14.80 3.31
CA GLY A 321 5.77 14.28 4.67
C GLY A 321 7.12 14.52 5.33
N VAL A 322 7.26 14.06 6.57
CA VAL A 322 8.51 14.19 7.33
C VAL A 322 9.57 13.26 6.74
N ILE A 323 10.57 13.84 6.08
CA ILE A 323 11.74 13.12 5.58
C ILE A 323 12.71 12.78 6.71
N THR A 324 13.33 11.61 6.65
CA THR A 324 14.34 11.21 7.62
C THR A 324 15.67 11.91 7.32
N PRO A 325 16.53 12.17 8.33
CA PRO A 325 17.79 12.90 8.13
C PRO A 325 18.74 12.24 7.12
N GLU A 326 18.69 10.91 6.99
CA GLU A 326 19.56 10.11 6.11
C GLU A 326 19.31 10.39 4.61
N SER A 327 18.17 11.01 4.28
CA SER A 327 17.86 11.40 2.89
C SER A 327 18.58 12.70 2.48
N LYS A 328 18.99 13.54 3.43
CA LYS A 328 19.54 14.88 3.14
C LYS A 328 20.91 14.88 2.46
N PRO A 329 21.88 14.02 2.84
CA PRO A 329 23.22 14.04 2.23
C PRO A 329 23.20 13.74 0.73
N GLN A 330 22.21 13.00 0.24
CA GLN A 330 22.11 12.63 -1.17
C GLN A 330 21.86 13.81 -2.10
N PHE A 331 21.36 14.93 -1.57
CA PHE A 331 21.19 16.14 -2.37
C PHE A 331 22.49 16.95 -2.51
N ALA A 332 23.53 16.64 -1.73
CA ALA A 332 24.77 17.42 -1.68
C ALA A 332 25.83 16.98 -2.69
N SER A 333 25.52 16.02 -3.56
CA SER A 333 26.43 15.50 -4.59
C SER A 333 25.63 15.01 -5.79
N PRO A 334 26.25 14.96 -6.99
CA PRO A 334 25.62 14.36 -8.15
C PRO A 334 25.22 12.91 -7.87
N VAL A 335 23.99 12.54 -8.22
CA VAL A 335 23.48 11.18 -8.09
C VAL A 335 22.69 10.79 -9.32
N SER A 336 22.72 9.49 -9.66
CA SER A 336 21.83 8.88 -10.65
C SER A 336 20.59 8.25 -10.02
N GLU A 337 20.62 8.02 -8.71
CA GLU A 337 19.49 7.51 -7.92
C GLU A 337 19.32 8.39 -6.67
N LEU A 338 18.13 8.96 -6.51
CA LEU A 338 17.74 9.69 -5.31
C LEU A 338 16.86 8.80 -4.42
N ARG A 339 17.25 8.63 -3.15
CA ARG A 339 16.47 7.87 -2.15
C ARG A 339 15.86 8.80 -1.12
N VAL A 340 14.53 8.90 -1.12
CA VAL A 340 13.77 9.72 -0.18
C VAL A 340 13.08 8.82 0.82
N SER A 341 13.57 8.82 2.06
CA SER A 341 13.02 8.06 3.18
C SER A 341 12.11 8.95 4.04
N TYR A 342 10.93 8.45 4.36
CA TYR A 342 9.94 9.12 5.20
C TYR A 342 9.80 8.46 6.57
N GLU A 343 9.31 9.22 7.55
CA GLU A 343 8.92 8.65 8.85
C GLU A 343 7.65 7.79 8.76
N LYS A 344 6.91 7.82 7.65
CA LYS A 344 5.64 7.10 7.46
C LYS A 344 5.54 6.47 6.08
N VAL A 345 5.06 5.23 5.99
CA VAL A 345 4.76 4.55 4.71
C VAL A 345 3.71 5.34 3.93
N SER A 346 2.71 5.91 4.62
CA SER A 346 1.69 6.77 3.99
C SER A 346 2.26 7.96 3.23
N SER A 347 3.40 8.50 3.67
CA SER A 347 4.08 9.61 2.98
C SER A 347 4.86 9.13 1.76
N ALA A 348 5.45 7.94 1.81
CA ALA A 348 6.09 7.33 0.65
C ALA A 348 5.08 6.95 -0.44
N LEU A 349 3.95 6.34 -0.06
CA LEU A 349 2.83 6.06 -0.98
C LEU A 349 2.34 7.36 -1.63
N ARG A 350 2.17 8.43 -0.83
CA ARG A 350 1.81 9.77 -1.33
C ARG A 350 2.86 10.31 -2.30
N CYS A 351 4.14 10.13 -2.01
CA CYS A 351 5.23 10.59 -2.86
C CYS A 351 5.15 10.00 -4.27
N ILE A 352 4.91 8.69 -4.38
CA ILE A 352 4.70 8.04 -5.68
C ILE A 352 3.52 8.66 -6.41
N LEU A 353 2.36 8.83 -5.76
CA LEU A 353 1.18 9.42 -6.41
C LEU A 353 1.40 10.87 -6.83
N VAL A 354 2.10 11.68 -6.02
CA VAL A 354 2.43 13.07 -6.36
C VAL A 354 3.36 13.14 -7.56
N LEU A 355 4.44 12.37 -7.54
CA LEU A 355 5.40 12.32 -8.64
C LEU A 355 4.79 11.71 -9.91
N SER A 356 3.71 10.94 -9.80
CA SER A 356 2.97 10.38 -10.94
C SER A 356 1.97 11.37 -11.52
N GLY A 357 1.80 12.55 -10.92
CA GLY A 357 0.74 13.47 -11.31
C GLY A 357 -0.66 12.92 -11.02
N PHE A 358 -0.86 12.23 -9.89
CA PHE A 358 -2.18 11.80 -9.41
C PHE A 358 -2.60 12.50 -8.10
N GLU A 359 -1.67 13.17 -7.42
CA GLU A 359 -1.95 13.96 -6.23
C GLU A 359 -1.12 15.25 -6.24
N VAL A 360 -1.61 16.33 -5.63
CA VAL A 360 -0.87 17.59 -5.53
C VAL A 360 -0.06 17.65 -4.24
N ALA A 361 1.22 18.04 -4.34
CA ALA A 361 2.06 18.37 -3.19
C ALA A 361 1.73 19.78 -2.63
N GLY A 362 0.54 19.98 -2.09
CA GLY A 362 0.17 21.27 -1.48
C GLY A 362 -0.26 22.33 -2.49
N SER A 363 0.12 23.60 -2.28
CA SER A 363 -0.36 24.70 -3.14
C SER A 363 0.30 24.67 -4.53
N LYS A 364 -0.47 25.08 -5.56
CA LYS A 364 -0.14 25.08 -7.01
C LYS A 364 1.12 25.87 -7.42
N HIS A 365 1.95 26.35 -6.48
CA HIS A 365 3.00 27.33 -6.75
C HIS A 365 4.43 26.86 -6.41
N SER A 366 4.64 25.60 -6.04
CA SER A 366 6.01 25.07 -5.97
C SER A 366 6.40 24.54 -7.35
N SER A 367 7.24 25.28 -8.08
CA SER A 367 7.94 24.77 -9.25
C SER A 367 8.61 23.46 -8.87
N LEU A 368 8.18 22.34 -9.48
CA LEU A 368 8.84 21.09 -9.21
C LEU A 368 10.26 21.13 -9.74
N PRO A 369 11.19 20.46 -9.04
CA PRO A 369 12.50 20.23 -9.62
C PRO A 369 12.39 19.34 -10.86
N ASP A 370 13.21 19.59 -11.88
CA ASP A 370 13.20 18.83 -13.13
C ASP A 370 13.51 17.34 -12.88
N PHE A 371 12.50 16.49 -13.08
CA PHE A 371 12.59 15.02 -13.05
C PHE A 371 12.28 14.41 -14.42
N GLU A 372 12.50 15.15 -15.51
CA GLU A 372 12.23 14.65 -16.86
C GLU A 372 12.98 13.32 -17.11
N GLY A 373 12.24 12.34 -17.66
CA GLY A 373 12.74 11.00 -17.93
C GLY A 373 13.01 10.12 -16.69
N ALA A 374 12.81 10.64 -15.48
CA ALA A 374 13.01 9.87 -14.25
C ALA A 374 11.94 8.79 -14.07
N LYS A 375 12.33 7.73 -13.36
CA LYS A 375 11.45 6.62 -12.97
C LYS A 375 11.52 6.41 -11.47
N MET A 376 10.42 6.03 -10.86
CA MET A 376 10.33 5.84 -9.41
C MET A 376 9.84 4.45 -9.01
N ASN A 377 10.24 4.04 -7.83
CA ASN A 377 9.82 2.79 -7.21
C ASN A 377 9.92 2.87 -5.68
N PHE A 378 9.43 1.86 -4.97
CA PHE A 378 9.78 1.63 -3.57
C PHE A 378 11.14 0.94 -3.49
N LEU A 379 11.94 1.30 -2.48
CA LEU A 379 13.27 0.71 -2.28
C LEU A 379 13.16 -0.81 -2.12
N GLY A 380 13.86 -1.55 -3.00
CA GLY A 380 13.92 -3.01 -2.98
C GLY A 380 12.69 -3.72 -3.54
N ALA A 381 11.70 -3.00 -4.08
CA ALA A 381 10.51 -3.60 -4.65
C ALA A 381 10.74 -4.08 -6.09
N HIS A 382 10.23 -5.27 -6.41
CA HIS A 382 10.27 -5.86 -7.75
C HIS A 382 9.02 -5.46 -8.57
N LEU A 383 8.75 -4.16 -8.63
CA LEU A 383 7.65 -3.57 -9.40
C LEU A 383 8.16 -2.94 -10.69
N ASN A 384 7.30 -2.80 -11.68
CA ASN A 384 7.61 -2.00 -12.85
C ASN A 384 7.79 -0.53 -12.44
N PRO A 385 8.97 0.08 -12.61
CA PRO A 385 9.18 1.47 -12.23
C PRO A 385 8.24 2.40 -13.00
N SER A 386 7.63 3.33 -12.29
CA SER A 386 6.66 4.26 -12.87
C SER A 386 7.35 5.54 -13.34
N PRO A 387 6.98 6.10 -14.50
CA PRO A 387 7.53 7.38 -14.93
C PRO A 387 7.10 8.49 -13.96
N VAL A 388 7.98 9.46 -13.77
CA VAL A 388 7.65 10.70 -13.09
C VAL A 388 6.94 11.62 -14.10
N CYS A 389 5.72 12.07 -13.78
CA CYS A 389 4.84 12.79 -14.70
C CYS A 389 4.62 14.25 -14.26
N PRO A 390 5.05 15.24 -15.07
CA PRO A 390 4.93 16.65 -14.71
C PRO A 390 3.53 17.26 -14.76
N SER A 391 2.54 16.53 -15.28
CA SER A 391 1.29 17.10 -15.82
C SER A 391 0.34 17.71 -14.80
N LEU A 392 0.47 17.44 -13.50
CA LEU A 392 -0.33 18.10 -12.44
C LEU A 392 0.45 19.19 -11.69
N TRP A 393 1.62 19.59 -12.19
CA TRP A 393 2.51 20.54 -11.52
C TRP A 393 2.47 21.94 -12.14
N GLN A 394 1.74 22.09 -13.23
CA GLN A 394 1.37 23.35 -13.89
C GLN A 394 -0.06 23.70 -13.53
#